data_AF-A0AAE0KJZ7-F1
#
_entry.id   AF-A0AAE0KJZ7-F1
#
_cell.length_a   1.000
_cell.length_b   1.000
_cell.length_c   1.000
_cell.angle_alpha   90.00
_cell.angle_beta   90.00
_cell.angle_gamma   90.00
#
_symmetry.space_group_name_H-M   'P 1'
#
loop_
_entity.id
_entity.type
_entity.pdbx_description
1 polymer ?
#
loop_
_entity_poly.entity_id
_entity_poly.type
_entity_poly.pdbx_seq_one_letter_code
_entity_poly.pdbx_strand_id
1 'polypeptide(L)'
;MELVGIVRCPVRSLVPYRGRHLNPKQVKRLARRFKRTECQQTEERNQIRGIITFEDLETILTTLGTSREGLQATVRGGGYPLLSGHRIACLDGRHRLAAVAVGPDCPTAWWAVKLCCVRGTWVEFPLKIELPPTIASQVQREVEHDSHESKYRDGELFTMICESRTKKSRDKDRENECWDRLSDPKAANLRRILNKKKHRELTKALRALSKFPGVIWGLQLGNIHKLLTELEDLIIHCFGHIL
;
A
#
# COMPACT_ATOMS: atom_id res chain seq x y z
N MET A 1 11.14 6.52 -10.93
CA MET A 1 10.15 5.63 -11.56
C MET A 1 9.70 6.28 -12.87
N GLU A 2 9.60 5.54 -13.98
CA GLU A 2 9.26 6.11 -15.29
C GLU A 2 7.92 5.54 -15.77
N LEU A 3 6.97 6.41 -16.14
CA LEU A 3 5.71 5.98 -16.75
C LEU A 3 5.98 5.61 -18.22
N VAL A 4 5.74 4.36 -18.60
CA VAL A 4 6.06 3.86 -19.94
C VAL A 4 4.82 3.77 -20.83
N GLY A 5 3.64 3.57 -20.25
CA GLY A 5 2.40 3.53 -21.02
C GLY A 5 1.17 3.12 -20.23
N ILE A 6 0.05 3.02 -20.93
CA ILE A 6 -1.23 2.55 -20.40
C ILE A 6 -1.69 1.34 -21.21
N VAL A 7 -1.96 0.23 -20.51
CA VAL A 7 -2.41 -1.03 -21.12
C VAL A 7 -3.71 -1.50 -20.51
N ARG A 8 -4.47 -2.32 -21.24
CA ARG A 8 -5.58 -3.09 -20.67
C ARG A 8 -5.04 -4.42 -20.20
N CYS A 9 -5.27 -4.75 -18.94
CA CYS A 9 -4.83 -6.02 -18.37
C CYS A 9 -6.02 -6.79 -17.81
N PRO A 10 -6.09 -8.11 -18.03
CA PRO A 10 -7.08 -8.92 -17.35
C PRO A 10 -6.97 -8.76 -15.83
N VAL A 11 -8.10 -8.62 -15.12
CA VAL A 11 -8.11 -8.45 -13.66
C VAL A 11 -7.38 -9.59 -12.95
N ARG A 12 -7.45 -10.82 -13.48
CA ARG A 12 -6.72 -12.00 -13.01
C ARG A 12 -5.20 -11.89 -13.09
N SER A 13 -4.69 -11.07 -14.00
CA SER A 13 -3.26 -10.83 -14.20
C SER A 13 -2.72 -9.74 -13.25
N LEU A 14 -3.62 -8.99 -12.59
CA LEU A 14 -3.27 -7.90 -11.69
C LEU A 14 -3.12 -8.43 -10.27
N VAL A 15 -1.90 -8.34 -9.76
CA VAL A 15 -1.56 -8.87 -8.44
C VAL A 15 -1.10 -7.71 -7.56
N PRO A 16 -1.65 -7.52 -6.35
CA PRO A 16 -1.32 -6.36 -5.54
C PRO A 16 0.14 -6.42 -5.02
N TYR A 17 1.00 -5.51 -5.47
CA TYR A 17 2.33 -5.25 -4.92
C TYR A 17 2.18 -4.60 -3.56
N ARG A 18 2.81 -5.13 -2.50
CA ARG A 18 2.87 -4.64 -1.09
C ARG A 18 1.89 -3.52 -0.68
N GLY A 19 1.11 -3.72 0.39
CA GLY A 19 0.16 -2.69 0.81
C GLY A 19 -0.84 -3.20 1.83
N ARG A 20 -1.74 -2.30 2.26
CA ARG A 20 -2.68 -2.57 3.34
C ARG A 20 -3.66 -3.69 2.99
N HIS A 21 -4.15 -4.37 4.03
CA HIS A 21 -5.17 -5.40 3.91
C HIS A 21 -6.49 -4.80 3.41
N LEU A 22 -7.20 -5.58 2.59
CA LEU A 22 -8.49 -5.19 2.02
C LEU A 22 -9.49 -4.84 3.13
N ASN A 23 -10.10 -3.67 3.04
CA ASN A 23 -11.22 -3.32 3.90
C ASN A 23 -12.54 -3.84 3.28
N PRO A 24 -13.16 -4.90 3.85
CA PRO A 24 -14.35 -5.52 3.26
C PRO A 24 -15.54 -4.55 3.18
N LYS A 25 -15.63 -3.55 4.07
CA LYS A 25 -16.69 -2.52 4.01
C LYS A 25 -16.51 -1.60 2.79
N GLN A 26 -15.27 -1.23 2.48
CA GLN A 26 -14.98 -0.41 1.30
C GLN A 26 -15.15 -1.19 0.00
N VAL A 27 -14.73 -2.46 -0.02
CA VAL A 27 -14.97 -3.38 -1.15
C VAL A 27 -16.47 -3.49 -1.44
N LYS A 28 -17.30 -3.74 -0.42
CA LYS A 28 -18.78 -3.80 -0.57
C LYS A 28 -19.36 -2.47 -1.07
N ARG A 29 -18.86 -1.33 -0.58
CA ARG A 29 -19.30 0.00 -1.02
C ARG A 29 -18.95 0.25 -2.49
N LEU A 30 -17.73 -0.09 -2.90
CA LEU A 30 -17.28 0.03 -4.29
C LEU A 30 -18.05 -0.91 -5.22
N ALA A 31 -18.27 -2.16 -4.81
CA ALA A 31 -19.07 -3.12 -5.58
C ALA A 31 -20.51 -2.61 -5.80
N ARG A 32 -21.13 -1.99 -4.79
CA ARG A 32 -22.45 -1.34 -4.95
C ARG A 32 -22.42 -0.12 -5.88
N ARG A 33 -21.34 0.66 -5.86
CA ARG A 33 -21.15 1.80 -6.78
C ARG A 33 -21.00 1.30 -8.23
N PHE A 34 -20.18 0.27 -8.44
CA PHE A 34 -19.99 -0.38 -9.74
C PHE A 34 -21.25 -1.02 -10.30
N LYS A 35 -22.19 -1.46 -9.46
CA LYS A 35 -23.52 -1.91 -9.91
C LYS A 35 -24.44 -0.75 -10.34
N ARG A 36 -24.22 0.47 -9.85
CA ARG A 36 -25.09 1.64 -10.10
C ARG A 36 -24.61 2.53 -11.24
N THR A 37 -23.30 2.74 -11.32
CA THR A 37 -22.63 3.43 -12.42
C THR A 37 -21.80 2.40 -13.15
N GLU A 38 -21.96 2.29 -14.47
CA GLU A 38 -21.10 1.46 -15.32
C GLU A 38 -19.64 1.60 -14.89
N CYS A 39 -18.92 0.48 -14.79
CA CYS A 39 -17.51 0.47 -14.40
C CYS A 39 -16.69 1.26 -15.43
N GLN A 40 -16.44 2.54 -15.18
CA GLN A 40 -15.63 3.41 -16.03
C GLN A 40 -14.13 3.08 -15.89
N GLN A 41 -13.74 1.88 -16.33
CA GLN A 41 -12.40 1.27 -16.17
C GLN A 41 -11.29 2.03 -16.89
N THR A 42 -11.64 2.85 -17.89
CA THR A 42 -10.73 3.66 -18.70
C THR A 42 -10.51 5.07 -18.17
N GLU A 43 -11.37 5.56 -17.26
CA GLU A 43 -11.20 6.90 -16.69
C GLU A 43 -9.90 7.02 -15.92
N GLU A 44 -9.22 8.16 -16.09
CA GLU A 44 -7.94 8.42 -15.43
C GLU A 44 -8.00 8.25 -13.91
N ARG A 45 -9.14 8.57 -13.29
CA ARG A 45 -9.37 8.40 -11.85
C ARG A 45 -9.47 6.93 -11.42
N ASN A 46 -9.87 6.07 -12.34
CA ASN A 46 -10.07 4.64 -12.11
C ASN A 46 -8.88 3.78 -12.56
N GLN A 47 -7.98 4.31 -13.39
CA GLN A 47 -6.75 3.64 -13.80
C GLN A 47 -5.90 3.24 -12.58
N ILE A 48 -5.27 2.08 -12.68
CA ILE A 48 -4.42 1.49 -11.64
C ILE A 48 -2.97 1.65 -12.05
N ARG A 49 -2.05 1.84 -11.11
CA ARG A 49 -0.61 1.80 -11.38
C ARG A 49 -0.05 0.41 -11.15
N GLY A 50 0.68 -0.08 -12.15
CA GLY A 50 1.45 -1.32 -12.11
C GLY A 50 2.94 -1.02 -12.12
N ILE A 51 3.71 -1.70 -11.29
CA ILE A 51 5.17 -1.67 -11.30
C ILE A 51 5.70 -2.84 -12.13
N ILE A 52 6.66 -2.56 -13.01
CA ILE A 52 7.34 -3.52 -13.88
C ILE A 52 8.84 -3.25 -13.89
N THR A 53 9.66 -4.27 -14.14
CA THR A 53 11.11 -4.12 -14.36
C THR A 53 11.42 -3.87 -15.84
N PHE A 54 12.69 -3.63 -16.17
CA PHE A 54 13.11 -3.57 -17.58
C PHE A 54 12.98 -4.91 -18.29
N GLU A 55 13.23 -6.03 -17.61
CA GLU A 55 13.05 -7.37 -18.17
C GLU A 55 11.58 -7.64 -18.50
N ASP A 56 10.68 -7.24 -17.59
CA ASP A 56 9.24 -7.30 -17.82
C ASP A 56 8.85 -6.40 -19.00
N LEU A 57 9.43 -5.20 -19.10
CA LEU A 57 9.15 -4.26 -20.17
C LEU A 57 9.48 -4.85 -21.55
N GLU A 58 10.67 -5.43 -21.73
CA GLU A 58 11.05 -6.08 -23.00
C GLU A 58 10.10 -7.24 -23.34
N THR A 59 9.72 -8.03 -22.33
CA THR A 59 8.76 -9.12 -22.50
C THR A 59 7.38 -8.59 -22.91
N ILE A 60 6.93 -7.49 -22.31
CA ILE A 60 5.65 -6.84 -22.62
C ILE A 60 5.67 -6.26 -24.04
N LEU A 61 6.76 -5.58 -24.43
CA LEU A 61 6.91 -5.02 -25.77
C LEU A 61 6.88 -6.13 -26.83
N THR A 62 7.56 -7.24 -26.58
CA THR A 62 7.55 -8.43 -27.45
C THR A 62 6.15 -9.03 -27.53
N THR A 63 5.45 -9.17 -26.40
CA THR A 63 4.10 -9.74 -26.34
C THR A 63 3.07 -8.87 -27.07
N LEU A 64 3.21 -7.54 -26.97
CA LEU A 64 2.32 -6.58 -27.61
C LEU A 64 2.70 -6.30 -29.07
N GLY A 65 3.87 -6.76 -29.53
CA GLY A 65 4.40 -6.45 -30.86
C GLY A 65 4.55 -4.94 -31.09
N THR A 66 4.89 -4.18 -30.05
CA THR A 66 4.95 -2.70 -30.09
C THR A 66 6.29 -2.18 -29.61
N SER A 67 6.66 -0.97 -30.04
CA SER A 67 7.86 -0.29 -29.54
C SER A 67 7.57 0.52 -28.27
N ARG A 68 8.62 0.93 -27.57
CA ARG A 68 8.48 1.77 -26.36
C ARG A 68 7.75 3.08 -26.65
N GLU A 69 8.01 3.67 -27.81
CA GLU A 69 7.37 4.90 -28.29
C GLU A 69 5.89 4.67 -28.60
N GLY A 70 5.55 3.52 -29.19
CA GLY A 70 4.17 3.09 -29.41
C GLY A 70 3.41 2.91 -28.09
N LEU A 71 4.06 2.36 -27.07
CA LEU A 71 3.51 2.25 -25.74
C LEU A 71 3.35 3.62 -25.05
N GLN A 72 4.30 4.55 -25.23
CA GLN A 72 4.17 5.92 -24.71
C GLN A 72 3.06 6.71 -25.42
N ALA A 73 2.77 6.44 -26.69
CA ALA A 73 1.68 7.07 -27.41
C ALA A 73 0.30 6.80 -26.75
N THR A 74 0.14 5.64 -26.08
CA THR A 74 -1.08 5.32 -25.33
C THR A 74 -1.36 6.28 -24.17
N VAL A 75 -0.31 6.92 -23.62
CA VAL A 75 -0.44 7.92 -22.55
C VAL A 75 -1.06 9.22 -23.07
N ARG A 76 -0.80 9.58 -24.34
CA ARG A 76 -1.20 10.85 -24.94
C ARG A 76 -2.60 10.84 -25.57
N GLY A 77 -3.31 9.71 -25.46
CA GLY A 77 -4.63 9.52 -26.05
C GLY A 77 -4.57 8.61 -27.26
N GLY A 78 -4.79 7.32 -27.02
CA GLY A 78 -4.86 6.26 -28.03
C GLY A 78 -5.60 5.03 -27.49
N GLY A 79 -5.89 4.07 -28.36
CA GLY A 79 -6.45 2.78 -27.94
C GLY A 79 -5.46 2.03 -27.05
N TYR A 80 -5.92 1.56 -25.88
CA TYR A 80 -5.07 0.80 -24.95
C TYR A 80 -4.92 -0.66 -25.42
N PRO A 81 -3.69 -1.15 -25.67
CA PRO A 81 -3.48 -2.52 -26.10
C PRO A 81 -3.79 -3.50 -24.97
N LEU A 82 -4.28 -4.68 -25.32
CA LEU A 82 -4.61 -5.74 -24.36
C LEU A 82 -3.35 -6.57 -24.06
N LEU A 83 -2.81 -6.42 -22.85
CA LEU A 83 -1.72 -7.25 -22.36
C LEU A 83 -2.29 -8.48 -21.65
N SER A 84 -2.23 -9.62 -22.34
CA SER A 84 -2.63 -10.92 -21.80
C SER A 84 -1.41 -11.81 -21.54
N GLY A 85 -1.49 -12.72 -20.57
CA GLY A 85 -0.41 -13.67 -20.26
C GLY A 85 0.72 -13.16 -19.38
N HIS A 86 0.82 -11.83 -19.14
CA HIS A 86 1.82 -11.25 -18.24
C HIS A 86 1.16 -10.80 -16.92
N ARG A 87 1.79 -11.12 -15.78
CA ARG A 87 1.30 -10.71 -14.45
C ARG A 87 1.92 -9.36 -14.08
N ILE A 88 1.11 -8.43 -13.61
CA ILE A 88 1.57 -7.09 -13.22
C ILE A 88 1.34 -6.88 -11.74
N ALA A 89 2.37 -6.35 -11.08
CA ALA A 89 2.33 -6.02 -9.67
C ALA A 89 1.71 -4.61 -9.50
N CYS A 90 0.52 -4.50 -8.91
CA CYS A 90 -0.22 -3.25 -8.77
C CYS A 90 0.13 -2.51 -7.49
N LEU A 91 0.52 -1.23 -7.59
CA LEU A 91 0.80 -0.35 -6.45
C LEU A 91 -0.50 0.07 -5.74
N ASP A 92 -1.55 0.32 -6.51
CA ASP A 92 -2.84 0.82 -6.02
C ASP A 92 -4.02 -0.04 -6.53
N GLY A 93 -5.26 0.42 -6.29
CA GLY A 93 -6.46 -0.21 -6.86
C GLY A 93 -6.92 -1.52 -6.22
N ARG A 94 -6.30 -1.97 -5.12
CA ARG A 94 -6.61 -3.24 -4.44
C ARG A 94 -8.10 -3.41 -4.12
N HIS A 95 -8.73 -2.39 -3.55
CA HIS A 95 -10.15 -2.43 -3.19
C HIS A 95 -11.06 -2.44 -4.42
N ARG A 96 -10.61 -1.84 -5.54
CA ARG A 96 -11.33 -1.81 -6.81
C ARG A 96 -11.28 -3.18 -7.47
N LEU A 97 -10.08 -3.77 -7.59
CA LEU A 97 -9.90 -5.13 -8.09
C LEU A 97 -10.69 -6.15 -7.28
N ALA A 98 -10.66 -6.05 -5.95
CA ALA A 98 -11.45 -6.91 -5.08
C ALA A 98 -12.96 -6.68 -5.23
N ALA A 99 -13.41 -5.43 -5.43
CA ALA A 99 -14.82 -5.12 -5.64
C ALA A 99 -15.35 -5.66 -6.97
N VAL A 100 -14.52 -5.65 -8.01
CA VAL A 100 -14.83 -6.26 -9.31
C VAL A 100 -14.87 -7.77 -9.21
N ALA A 101 -13.89 -8.38 -8.52
CA ALA A 101 -13.84 -9.84 -8.34
C ALA A 101 -15.05 -10.40 -7.56
N VAL A 102 -15.63 -9.61 -6.64
CA VAL A 102 -16.82 -9.99 -5.87
C VAL A 102 -18.13 -9.64 -6.60
N GLY A 103 -18.08 -8.75 -7.59
CA GLY A 103 -19.24 -8.33 -8.36
C GLY A 103 -19.62 -9.38 -9.41
N PRO A 104 -20.81 -10.01 -9.34
CA PRO A 104 -21.17 -11.10 -10.25
C PRO A 104 -21.40 -10.69 -11.71
N ASP A 105 -21.43 -9.39 -12.02
CA ASP A 105 -21.97 -8.86 -13.28
C ASP A 105 -20.97 -8.00 -14.08
N CYS A 106 -19.65 -8.08 -13.86
CA CYS A 106 -18.71 -7.28 -14.65
C CYS A 106 -18.27 -8.06 -15.91
N PRO A 107 -18.80 -7.75 -17.11
CA PRO A 107 -18.57 -8.55 -18.33
C PRO A 107 -17.20 -8.26 -18.96
N THR A 108 -16.52 -7.19 -18.55
CA THR A 108 -15.19 -6.82 -19.02
C THR A 108 -14.16 -7.22 -17.99
N ALA A 109 -13.54 -8.38 -18.24
CA ALA A 109 -12.51 -8.99 -17.41
C ALA A 109 -11.17 -8.23 -17.42
N TRP A 110 -11.14 -6.93 -17.75
CA TRP A 110 -9.92 -6.15 -17.93
C TRP A 110 -9.99 -4.77 -17.24
N TRP A 111 -8.83 -4.21 -16.90
CA TRP A 111 -8.68 -2.91 -16.25
C TRP A 111 -7.55 -2.12 -16.91
N ALA A 112 -7.68 -0.79 -16.98
CA ALA A 112 -6.62 0.06 -17.53
C ALA A 112 -5.52 0.30 -16.49
N VAL A 113 -4.28 -0.03 -16.85
CA VAL A 113 -3.11 0.01 -15.96
C VAL A 113 -2.03 0.92 -16.53
N LYS A 114 -1.63 1.93 -15.76
CA LYS A 114 -0.45 2.76 -15.98
C LYS A 114 0.80 1.95 -15.60
N LEU A 115 1.63 1.62 -16.58
CA LEU A 115 2.86 0.84 -16.39
C LEU A 115 4.00 1.75 -15.98
N CYS A 116 4.51 1.53 -14.78
CA CYS A 116 5.60 2.26 -14.19
C CYS A 116 6.84 1.36 -14.15
N CYS A 117 7.83 1.66 -15.00
CA CYS A 117 9.08 0.93 -15.05
C CYS A 117 10.05 1.44 -13.97
N VAL A 118 10.71 0.49 -13.32
CA VAL A 118 11.74 0.74 -12.32
C VAL A 118 13.04 0.02 -12.68
N ARG A 119 14.16 0.66 -12.36
CA ARG A 119 15.49 0.05 -12.48
C ARG A 119 15.71 -0.88 -11.29
N GLY A 120 15.24 -2.11 -11.39
CA GLY A 120 15.37 -3.13 -10.34
C GLY A 120 15.11 -4.52 -10.87
N THR A 121 15.31 -5.51 -10.01
CA THR A 121 15.13 -6.93 -10.34
C THR A 121 14.18 -7.56 -9.32
N TRP A 122 13.23 -8.35 -9.81
CA TRP A 122 12.34 -9.11 -8.93
C TRP A 122 13.15 -10.17 -8.18
N VAL A 123 13.18 -10.08 -6.86
CA VAL A 123 13.73 -11.13 -5.99
C VAL A 123 12.64 -12.17 -5.71
N GLU A 124 11.42 -11.69 -5.49
CA GLU A 124 10.24 -12.52 -5.27
C GLU A 124 9.01 -11.79 -5.81
N PHE A 125 8.49 -12.21 -6.96
CA PHE A 125 7.31 -11.58 -7.52
C PHE A 125 6.02 -12.01 -6.78
N PRO A 126 5.10 -11.10 -6.40
CA PRO A 126 5.15 -9.63 -6.44
C PRO A 126 5.52 -9.02 -5.06
N LEU A 127 6.19 -9.76 -4.19
CA LEU A 127 6.39 -9.40 -2.78
C LEU A 127 7.67 -8.60 -2.53
N LYS A 128 8.72 -8.78 -3.33
CA LYS A 128 10.01 -8.16 -3.13
C LYS A 128 10.72 -7.90 -4.46
N ILE A 129 11.01 -6.63 -4.69
CA ILE A 129 11.85 -6.15 -5.78
C ILE A 129 13.07 -5.48 -5.17
N GLU A 130 14.25 -5.84 -5.68
CA GLU A 130 15.49 -5.18 -5.32
C GLU A 130 15.60 -3.88 -6.09
N LEU A 131 15.62 -2.78 -5.34
CA LEU A 131 15.61 -1.43 -5.89
C LEU A 131 16.75 -0.62 -5.29
N PRO A 132 17.35 0.30 -6.08
CA PRO A 132 18.19 1.35 -5.53
C PRO A 132 17.44 2.13 -4.44
N PRO A 133 18.11 2.54 -3.35
CA PRO A 133 17.47 3.13 -2.17
C PRO A 133 16.65 4.41 -2.48
N THR A 134 17.05 5.17 -3.51
CA THR A 134 16.33 6.35 -4.00
C THR A 134 14.96 5.98 -4.60
N ILE A 135 14.93 4.96 -5.45
CA ILE A 135 13.71 4.46 -6.10
C ILE A 135 12.83 3.70 -5.11
N ALA A 136 13.44 2.91 -4.21
CA ALA A 136 12.72 2.19 -3.16
C ALA A 136 11.88 3.14 -2.29
N SER A 137 12.48 4.28 -1.89
CA SER A 137 11.81 5.31 -1.10
C SER A 137 10.71 6.03 -1.87
N GLN A 138 10.85 6.17 -3.20
CA GLN A 138 9.80 6.72 -4.06
C GLN A 138 8.61 5.74 -4.18
N VAL A 139 8.87 4.47 -4.52
CA VAL A 139 7.83 3.44 -4.66
C VAL A 139 7.07 3.27 -3.34
N GLN A 140 7.77 3.27 -2.20
CA GLN A 140 7.14 3.17 -0.89
C GLN A 140 6.23 4.37 -0.60
N ARG A 141 6.66 5.60 -0.93
CA ARG A 141 5.83 6.80 -0.79
C ARG A 141 4.60 6.74 -1.66
N GLU A 142 4.69 6.26 -2.89
CA GLU A 142 3.54 6.13 -3.77
C GLU A 142 2.53 5.09 -3.27
N VAL A 143 3.00 3.91 -2.84
CA VAL A 143 2.15 2.90 -2.18
C VAL A 143 1.41 3.46 -0.95
N GLU A 144 2.09 4.31 -0.17
CA GLU A 144 1.51 4.96 1.01
C GLU A 144 0.57 6.11 0.68
N HIS A 145 0.89 6.89 -0.36
CA HIS A 145 0.01 7.92 -0.87
C HIS A 145 -1.28 7.28 -1.41
N ASP A 146 -1.20 6.19 -2.17
CA ASP A 146 -2.42 5.62 -2.77
C ASP A 146 -3.20 4.74 -1.79
N SER A 147 -2.54 4.39 -0.69
CA SER A 147 -3.21 3.88 0.48
C SER A 147 -4.22 4.88 1.07
N HIS A 148 -4.23 6.18 0.70
CA HIS A 148 -5.21 7.19 1.17
C HIS A 148 -6.69 6.82 0.94
N GLU A 149 -7.01 5.76 0.17
CA GLU A 149 -8.37 5.22 0.06
C GLU A 149 -8.98 4.77 1.42
N SER A 150 -8.15 4.56 2.45
CA SER A 150 -8.60 4.29 3.83
C SER A 150 -7.85 5.14 4.86
N LYS A 151 -8.54 5.61 5.90
CA LYS A 151 -7.91 6.32 7.02
C LYS A 151 -6.81 5.44 7.62
N TYR A 152 -5.62 6.01 7.84
CA TYR A 152 -4.54 5.32 8.54
C TYR A 152 -5.02 4.82 9.91
N ARG A 153 -4.76 3.55 10.20
CA ARG A 153 -5.04 3.02 11.54
C ARG A 153 -3.97 3.50 12.50
N ASP A 154 -4.38 3.62 13.74
CA ASP A 154 -3.54 4.10 14.84
C ASP A 154 -2.26 3.24 15.00
N GLY A 155 -2.35 1.91 14.85
CA GLY A 155 -1.18 1.00 14.86
C GLY A 155 -0.24 1.10 13.66
N GLU A 156 -0.75 1.49 12.50
CA GLU A 156 0.09 1.69 11.30
C GLU A 156 0.94 2.95 11.46
N LEU A 157 0.33 4.04 11.95
CA LEU A 157 1.04 5.29 12.27
C LEU A 157 2.08 5.07 13.38
N PHE A 158 1.73 4.31 14.42
CA PHE A 158 2.67 3.93 15.49
C PHE A 158 3.91 3.19 14.93
N THR A 159 3.69 2.21 14.06
CA THR A 159 4.76 1.39 13.48
C THR A 159 5.65 2.22 12.57
N MET A 160 5.07 3.04 11.68
CA MET A 160 5.82 3.93 10.79
C MET A 160 6.68 4.95 11.55
N ILE A 161 6.15 5.55 12.62
CA ILE A 161 6.89 6.47 13.51
C ILE A 161 8.02 5.74 14.25
N CYS A 162 7.79 4.51 14.70
CA CYS A 162 8.84 3.72 15.32
C CYS A 162 9.96 3.38 14.33
N GLU A 163 9.61 2.95 13.13
CA GLU A 163 10.56 2.59 12.08
C GLU A 163 11.41 3.79 11.65
N SER A 164 10.78 4.96 11.41
CA SER A 164 11.49 6.18 11.02
C SER A 164 12.50 6.65 12.08
N ARG A 165 12.23 6.40 13.36
CA ARG A 165 13.15 6.68 14.48
C ARG A 165 14.30 5.68 14.61
N THR A 166 14.14 4.44 14.14
CA THR A 166 15.13 3.36 14.30
C THR A 166 16.09 3.19 13.12
N LYS A 167 15.75 3.73 11.93
CA LYS A 167 16.65 3.67 10.77
C LYS A 167 17.92 4.49 11.02
N LYS A 168 19.07 4.00 10.51
CA LYS A 168 20.40 4.63 10.67
C LYS A 168 20.43 6.10 10.23
N SER A 169 19.65 6.46 9.21
CA SER A 169 19.29 7.85 8.90
C SER A 169 17.88 8.10 9.43
N ARG A 170 17.76 9.00 10.42
CA ARG A 170 16.48 9.42 10.96
C ARG A 170 15.71 10.17 9.86
N ASP A 171 14.69 9.52 9.31
CA ASP A 171 13.82 10.08 8.29
C ASP A 171 12.79 11.00 8.95
N LYS A 172 13.23 12.25 9.22
CA LYS A 172 12.45 13.25 9.95
C LYS A 172 11.21 13.69 9.18
N ASP A 173 11.31 13.77 7.85
CA ASP A 173 10.20 14.22 7.00
C ASP A 173 9.04 13.23 7.06
N ARG A 174 9.37 11.93 6.95
CA ARG A 174 8.41 10.84 7.09
C ARG A 174 7.83 10.75 8.51
N GLU A 175 8.65 11.02 9.53
CA GLU A 175 8.18 11.10 10.92
C GLU A 175 7.14 12.21 11.07
N ASN A 176 7.45 13.42 10.59
CA ASN A 176 6.56 14.59 10.67
C ASN A 176 5.25 14.35 9.92
N GLU A 177 5.30 13.80 8.71
CA GLU A 177 4.11 13.48 7.93
C GLU A 177 3.20 12.47 8.67
N CYS A 178 3.78 11.51 9.40
CA CYS A 178 3.00 10.59 10.23
C CYS A 178 2.37 11.27 11.45
N TRP A 179 3.05 12.25 12.04
CA TRP A 179 2.51 13.03 13.16
C TRP A 179 1.35 13.93 12.72
N ASP A 180 1.44 14.57 11.56
CA ASP A 180 0.39 15.45 11.02
C ASP A 180 -0.90 14.68 10.70
N ARG A 181 -0.80 13.38 10.45
CA ARG A 181 -1.95 12.49 10.21
C ARG A 181 -2.69 12.08 11.49
N LEU A 182 -2.12 12.32 12.67
CA LEU A 182 -2.76 12.05 13.95
C LEU A 182 -3.58 13.26 14.39
N SER A 183 -4.80 13.02 14.90
CA SER A 183 -5.53 14.05 15.63
C SER A 183 -4.76 14.43 16.90
N ASP A 184 -4.79 15.70 17.29
CA ASP A 184 -4.15 16.24 18.50
C ASP A 184 -4.19 15.34 19.75
N PRO A 185 -5.36 14.77 20.16
CA PRO A 185 -5.40 13.89 21.34
C PRO A 185 -4.59 12.58 21.15
N LYS A 186 -4.55 12.04 19.93
CA LYS A 186 -3.76 10.85 19.61
C LYS A 186 -2.27 11.15 19.54
N ALA A 187 -1.92 12.31 18.98
CA ALA A 187 -0.54 12.78 18.95
C ALA A 187 -0.01 13.00 20.38
N ALA A 188 -0.79 13.61 21.26
CA ALA A 188 -0.43 13.79 22.67
C ALA A 188 -0.23 12.44 23.39
N ASN A 189 -1.15 11.50 23.22
CA ASN A 189 -1.04 10.15 23.80
C ASN A 189 0.19 9.40 23.29
N LEU A 190 0.45 9.46 21.99
CA LEU A 190 1.60 8.80 21.39
C LEU A 190 2.93 9.42 21.83
N ARG A 191 3.01 10.76 21.92
CA ARG A 191 4.17 11.46 22.50
C ARG A 191 4.42 11.01 23.93
N ARG A 192 3.36 10.83 24.72
CA ARG A 192 3.45 10.38 26.11
C ARG A 192 4.11 9.01 26.23
N ILE A 193 3.77 8.07 25.34
CA ILE A 193 4.33 6.72 25.32
C ILE A 193 5.77 6.73 24.81
N LEU A 194 6.01 7.37 23.67
CA LEU A 194 7.30 7.30 22.99
C LEU A 194 8.41 8.12 23.68
N ASN A 195 8.05 9.21 24.38
CA ASN A 195 9.05 10.14 24.91
C ASN A 195 9.24 10.04 26.44
N LYS A 196 8.32 9.41 27.19
CA LYS A 196 8.50 9.24 28.63
C LYS A 196 9.36 8.01 28.94
N LYS A 197 10.43 8.20 29.72
CA LYS A 197 11.34 7.13 30.14
C LYS A 197 10.62 5.95 30.81
N LYS A 198 9.57 6.21 31.60
CA LYS A 198 8.79 5.16 32.27
C LYS A 198 8.07 4.19 31.32
N HIS A 199 7.77 4.61 30.10
CA HIS A 199 7.07 3.78 29.10
C HIS A 199 8.03 3.18 28.06
N ARG A 200 9.34 3.15 28.34
CA ARG A 200 10.35 2.64 27.41
C ARG A 200 10.18 1.14 27.17
N GLU A 201 9.98 0.35 28.22
CA GLU A 201 9.77 -1.10 28.08
C GLU A 201 8.44 -1.43 27.40
N LEU A 202 7.38 -0.67 27.72
CA LEU A 202 6.12 -0.74 26.98
C LEU A 202 6.30 -0.45 25.49
N THR A 203 7.05 0.61 25.13
CA THR A 203 7.33 0.96 23.73
C THR A 203 8.10 -0.16 23.03
N LYS A 204 9.05 -0.79 23.73
CA LYS A 204 9.83 -1.92 23.22
C LYS A 204 8.94 -3.15 22.99
N ALA A 205 8.08 -3.48 23.94
CA ALA A 205 7.11 -4.58 23.82
C ALA A 205 6.12 -4.34 22.67
N LEU A 206 5.52 -3.15 22.59
CA LEU A 206 4.62 -2.78 21.48
C LEU A 206 5.30 -2.85 20.11
N ARG A 207 6.58 -2.46 20.03
CA ARG A 207 7.36 -2.59 18.79
C ARG A 207 7.69 -4.04 18.45
N ALA A 208 7.92 -4.89 19.44
CA ALA A 208 8.11 -6.32 19.19
C ALA A 208 6.82 -6.96 18.67
N LEU A 209 5.67 -6.51 19.17
CA LEU A 209 4.35 -6.97 18.77
C LEU A 209 3.84 -6.37 17.46
N SER A 210 4.43 -5.27 16.97
CA SER A 210 4.10 -4.74 15.65
C SER A 210 4.45 -5.73 14.52
N LYS A 211 5.15 -6.83 14.83
CA LYS A 211 5.30 -7.96 13.90
C LYS A 211 4.00 -8.75 13.69
N PHE A 212 3.04 -8.66 14.61
CA PHE A 212 1.77 -9.37 14.54
C PHE A 212 0.66 -8.45 14.00
N PRO A 213 0.06 -8.77 12.84
CA PRO A 213 -0.96 -7.92 12.21
C PRO A 213 -2.18 -7.67 13.12
N GLY A 214 -2.59 -8.66 13.92
CA GLY A 214 -3.74 -8.53 14.81
C GLY A 214 -3.58 -7.42 15.87
N VAL A 215 -2.36 -7.25 16.40
CA VAL A 215 -2.06 -6.22 17.40
C VAL A 215 -2.03 -4.83 16.77
N ILE A 216 -1.40 -4.70 15.59
CA ILE A 216 -1.39 -3.44 14.83
C ILE A 216 -2.83 -2.99 14.52
N TRP A 217 -3.70 -3.93 14.18
CA TRP A 217 -5.07 -3.61 13.76
C TRP A 217 -5.99 -3.22 14.90
N GLY A 218 -5.79 -3.82 16.08
CA GLY A 218 -6.54 -3.52 17.30
C GLY A 218 -6.03 -2.31 18.05
N LEU A 219 -4.83 -1.80 17.73
CA LEU A 219 -4.26 -0.65 18.43
C LEU A 219 -5.11 0.60 18.21
N GLN A 220 -5.60 1.19 19.30
CA GLN A 220 -6.36 2.43 19.32
C GLN A 220 -5.63 3.46 20.18
N LEU A 221 -4.88 4.37 19.54
CA LEU A 221 -4.15 5.45 20.23
C LEU A 221 -5.08 6.41 20.98
N GLY A 222 -6.35 6.48 20.55
CA GLY A 222 -7.39 7.23 21.28
C GLY A 222 -7.66 6.68 22.68
N ASN A 223 -7.64 5.35 22.84
CA ASN A 223 -7.98 4.66 24.10
C ASN A 223 -6.74 4.20 24.89
N ILE A 224 -5.55 4.47 24.38
CA ILE A 224 -4.31 3.96 24.97
C ILE A 224 -4.05 4.49 26.37
N HIS A 225 -4.62 5.64 26.73
CA HIS A 225 -4.58 6.16 28.09
C HIS A 225 -5.28 5.24 29.11
N LYS A 226 -6.33 4.50 28.71
CA LYS A 226 -6.98 3.48 29.55
C LYS A 226 -6.08 2.26 29.72
N LEU A 227 -5.51 1.78 28.61
CA LEU A 227 -4.51 0.70 28.62
C LEU A 227 -3.30 1.01 29.52
N LEU A 228 -2.82 2.25 29.48
CA LEU A 228 -1.68 2.72 30.28
C LEU A 228 -1.98 2.83 31.77
N THR A 229 -3.24 2.96 32.16
CA THR A 229 -3.62 3.19 33.56
C THR A 229 -3.99 1.88 34.25
N GLU A 230 -4.58 0.93 33.51
CA GLU A 230 -5.12 -0.32 34.08
C GLU A 230 -4.23 -1.54 33.84
N LEU A 231 -3.38 -1.52 32.80
CA LEU A 231 -2.74 -2.74 32.30
C LEU A 231 -1.22 -2.60 32.15
N GLU A 232 -0.56 -1.54 32.62
CA GLU A 232 0.88 -1.35 32.38
C GLU A 232 1.72 -2.55 32.86
N ASP A 233 1.46 -3.06 34.07
CA ASP A 233 2.14 -4.23 34.63
C ASP A 233 1.72 -5.54 33.94
N LEU A 234 0.44 -5.69 33.59
CA LEU A 234 -0.12 -6.90 32.97
C LEU A 234 0.31 -7.03 31.51
N ILE A 235 0.45 -5.90 30.81
CA ILE A 235 1.01 -5.78 29.47
C ILE A 235 2.49 -6.15 29.49
N ILE A 236 3.29 -5.58 30.40
CA ILE A 236 4.71 -5.92 30.51
C ILE A 236 4.88 -7.41 30.85
N HIS A 237 4.06 -7.94 31.75
CA HIS A 237 4.10 -9.33 32.18
C HIS A 237 3.64 -10.31 31.08
N CYS A 238 2.48 -10.09 30.45
CA CYS A 238 2.01 -10.92 29.35
C CYS A 238 2.94 -10.86 28.13
N PHE A 239 3.58 -9.71 27.86
CA PHE A 239 4.50 -9.57 26.74
C PHE A 239 5.91 -10.10 26.99
N GLY A 240 6.29 -10.31 28.25
CA GLY A 240 7.52 -11.05 28.61
C GLY A 240 7.43 -12.55 28.34
N HIS A 241 6.22 -13.12 28.24
CA HIS A 241 5.99 -14.55 28.00
C HIS A 241 5.73 -14.92 26.53
N ILE A 242 5.46 -13.95 25.66
CA ILE A 242 5.12 -14.16 24.22
C ILE A 242 6.35 -13.93 23.30
N LEU A 243 7.44 -13.36 23.82
CA LEU A 243 8.71 -13.15 23.12
C LEU A 243 9.78 -14.13 23.62
#